data_AF-A0A2S3ZQA8-F1
#
_entry.id   AF-A0A2S3ZQA8-F1
#
_cell.length_a   1.000
_cell.length_b   1.000
_cell.length_c   1.000
_cell.angle_alpha   90.00
_cell.angle_beta   90.00
_cell.angle_gamma   90.00
#
_symmetry.space_group_name_H-M   'P 1'
#
loop_
_entity.id
_entity.type
_entity.pdbx_description
1 polymer ?
#
loop_
_entity_poly.entity_id
_entity_poly.type
_entity_poly.pdbx_seq_one_letter_code
_entity_poly.pdbx_strand_id
1 'polypeptide(L)'
;MGPTFTFTTALWNTESMNAWVFVSLPADQSDEIRELTDGLRVGFGSQRVRVAINDSRWATSIFPESATGRFVLPVKKAIRQAEKIDVGDTATVTVELVL
;
A
#
# COMPACT_ATOMS: atom_id res chain seq x y z
N MET A 1 -3.79 18.51 3.48
CA MET A 1 -4.37 17.26 2.93
C MET A 1 -3.51 16.89 1.74
N GLY A 2 -3.01 15.66 1.69
CA GLY A 2 -2.19 15.21 0.58
C GLY A 2 -3.01 14.61 -0.55
N PRO A 3 -2.39 14.35 -1.72
CA PRO A 3 -3.00 13.59 -2.81
C PRO A 3 -3.54 12.25 -2.31
N THR A 4 -4.73 11.86 -2.78
CA THR A 4 -5.43 10.64 -2.36
C THR A 4 -5.75 9.76 -3.55
N PHE A 5 -5.41 8.47 -3.42
CA PHE A 5 -5.53 7.45 -4.44
C PHE A 5 -6.45 6.35 -3.95
N THR A 6 -7.48 5.99 -4.71
CA THR A 6 -8.37 4.86 -4.37
C THR A 6 -8.34 3.84 -5.48
N PHE A 7 -8.21 2.56 -5.11
CA PHE A 7 -8.10 1.46 -6.06
C PHE A 7 -8.54 0.15 -5.40
N THR A 8 -8.86 -0.82 -6.25
CA THR A 8 -9.27 -2.15 -5.82
C THR A 8 -8.22 -3.15 -6.28
N THR A 9 -7.73 -3.97 -5.35
CA THR A 9 -6.61 -4.89 -5.61
C THR A 9 -6.69 -6.11 -4.71
N ALA A 10 -6.07 -7.21 -5.13
CA ALA A 10 -6.04 -8.45 -4.36
C ALA A 10 -4.90 -8.43 -3.33
N LEU A 11 -5.18 -8.99 -2.15
CA LEU A 11 -4.16 -9.24 -1.14
C LEU A 11 -3.33 -10.44 -1.55
N TRP A 12 -2.01 -10.32 -1.43
CA TRP A 12 -1.07 -11.40 -1.74
C TRP A 12 -0.02 -11.49 -0.64
N ASN A 13 0.66 -12.63 -0.54
CA ASN A 13 1.69 -12.85 0.46
C ASN A 13 2.99 -13.35 -0.17
N THR A 14 4.09 -13.20 0.55
CA THR A 14 5.36 -13.81 0.15
C THR A 14 5.39 -15.29 0.52
N GLU A 15 6.04 -16.13 -0.27
CA GLU A 15 6.22 -17.55 0.05
C GLU A 15 7.24 -17.72 1.20
N SER A 16 6.78 -17.60 2.44
CA SER A 16 7.64 -17.72 3.64
C SER A 16 6.83 -18.14 4.87
N MET A 17 7.45 -18.82 5.84
CA MET A 17 6.77 -19.27 7.07
C MET A 17 6.18 -18.11 7.91
N ASN A 18 6.71 -16.89 7.76
CA ASN A 18 6.18 -15.65 8.34
C ASN A 18 5.80 -14.67 7.23
N ALA A 19 5.03 -15.16 6.25
CA ALA A 19 4.63 -14.40 5.07
C ALA A 19 4.01 -13.05 5.45
N TRP A 20 4.60 -11.98 4.93
CA TRP A 20 3.99 -10.67 4.98
C TRP A 20 2.88 -10.61 3.93
N VAL A 21 1.79 -9.92 4.27
CA VAL A 21 0.67 -9.71 3.34
C VAL A 21 0.71 -8.28 2.83
N PHE A 22 0.56 -8.15 1.53
CA PHE A 22 0.67 -6.92 0.80
C PHE A 22 -0.51 -6.73 -0.14
N VAL A 23 -0.66 -5.48 -0.57
CA VAL A 23 -1.43 -5.11 -1.74
C VAL A 23 -0.54 -4.28 -2.66
N SER A 24 -0.72 -4.45 -3.96
CA SER A 24 0.03 -3.66 -4.96
C SER A 24 -0.83 -2.51 -5.44
N LEU A 25 -0.24 -1.32 -5.46
CA LEU A 25 -0.85 -0.14 -6.10
C LEU A 25 -0.87 -0.35 -7.62
N PRO A 26 -1.89 0.17 -8.33
CA PRO A 26 -1.90 0.21 -9.79
C PRO A 26 -0.64 0.89 -10.33
N ALA A 27 -0.23 0.52 -11.53
CA ALA A 27 0.99 1.06 -12.16
C ALA A 27 0.89 2.59 -12.32
N ASP A 28 -0.21 3.07 -12.91
CA ASP A 28 -0.41 4.50 -13.18
C ASP A 28 -0.37 5.34 -11.90
N GLN A 29 -1.01 4.85 -10.83
CA GLN A 29 -0.98 5.52 -9.52
C GLN A 29 0.39 5.43 -8.86
N SER A 30 1.13 4.34 -9.08
CA SER A 30 2.49 4.21 -8.57
C SER A 30 3.41 5.23 -9.24
N ASP A 31 3.26 5.44 -10.54
CA ASP A 31 4.05 6.42 -11.29
C ASP A 31 3.70 7.85 -10.88
N GLU A 32 2.41 8.19 -10.74
CA GLU A 32 2.00 9.51 -10.23
C GLU A 32 2.56 9.78 -8.82
N ILE A 33 2.51 8.79 -7.92
CA ILE A 33 3.12 8.91 -6.59
C ILE A 33 4.63 9.11 -6.70
N ARG A 34 5.32 8.46 -7.64
CA ARG A 34 6.76 8.70 -7.84
C ARG A 34 7.05 10.12 -8.29
N GLU A 35 6.29 10.64 -9.23
CA GLU A 35 6.49 12.01 -9.71
C GLU A 35 6.23 13.02 -8.59
N LEU A 36 5.15 12.84 -7.83
CA LEU A 36 4.77 13.74 -6.73
C LEU A 36 5.73 13.71 -5.53
N THR A 37 6.44 12.60 -5.34
CA THR A 37 7.34 12.41 -4.19
C THR A 37 8.81 12.46 -4.59
N ASP A 38 9.11 12.84 -5.83
CA ASP A 38 10.48 12.95 -6.31
C ASP A 38 11.28 13.98 -5.50
N GLY A 39 12.48 13.61 -5.05
CA GLY A 39 13.29 14.40 -4.12
C GLY A 39 12.82 14.43 -2.66
N LEU A 40 11.64 13.91 -2.32
CA LEU A 40 11.10 13.86 -0.95
C LEU A 40 11.24 12.50 -0.26
N ARG A 41 11.44 11.44 -1.04
CA ARG A 41 11.57 10.06 -0.51
C ARG A 41 12.86 9.90 0.30
N VAL A 42 12.76 9.36 1.52
CA VAL A 42 13.89 9.08 2.42
C VAL A 42 14.17 7.57 2.53
N GLY A 43 15.44 7.18 2.71
CA GLY A 43 15.83 5.77 2.89
C GLY A 43 15.64 4.91 1.62
N PHE A 44 15.05 3.71 1.76
CA PHE A 44 14.81 2.73 0.69
C PHE A 44 13.74 3.15 -0.36
N GLY A 45 13.56 4.45 -0.60
CA GLY A 45 12.52 4.96 -1.49
C GLY A 45 11.09 4.83 -0.95
N SER A 46 10.93 4.60 0.36
CA SER A 46 9.62 4.48 1.00
C SER A 46 8.91 5.82 1.12
N GLN A 47 7.59 5.81 0.99
CA GLN A 47 6.74 7.00 1.14
C GLN A 47 5.75 6.82 2.30
N ARG A 48 5.64 7.82 3.17
CA ARG A 48 4.65 7.83 4.26
C ARG A 48 3.25 8.11 3.72
N VAL A 49 2.29 7.35 4.22
CA VAL A 49 0.89 7.41 3.80
C VAL A 49 -0.06 7.22 4.97
N ARG A 50 -1.29 7.71 4.82
CA ARG A 50 -2.45 7.24 5.57
C ARG A 50 -3.26 6.32 4.67
N VAL A 51 -3.73 5.22 5.21
CA VAL A 51 -4.46 4.21 4.46
C VAL A 51 -5.81 3.99 5.09
N ALA A 52 -6.81 3.74 4.24
CA ALA A 52 -8.11 3.23 4.64
C ALA A 52 -8.47 1.97 3.85
N ILE A 53 -9.03 0.98 4.55
CA ILE A 53 -9.70 -0.19 3.97
C ILE A 53 -11.00 -0.38 4.75
N ASN A 54 -12.12 -0.28 4.05
CA ASN A 54 -13.47 -0.06 4.62
C ASN A 54 -13.45 0.91 5.82
N ASP A 55 -13.65 0.42 7.05
CA ASP A 55 -13.73 1.24 8.26
C ASP A 55 -12.36 1.42 8.96
N SER A 56 -11.39 0.55 8.66
CA SER A 56 -10.06 0.61 9.22
C SER A 56 -9.22 1.73 8.60
N ARG A 57 -8.63 2.57 9.44
CA ARG A 57 -7.70 3.65 9.03
C ARG A 57 -6.43 3.61 9.84
N TRP A 58 -5.27 3.69 9.18
CA TRP A 58 -3.98 3.71 9.86
C TRP A 58 -2.90 4.45 9.08
N ALA A 59 -1.85 4.89 9.77
CA ALA A 59 -0.66 5.44 9.14
C ALA A 59 0.40 4.35 8.94
N THR A 60 1.04 4.34 7.77
CA THR A 60 2.10 3.39 7.41
C THR A 60 2.96 3.98 6.29
N SER A 61 3.83 3.15 5.71
CA SER A 61 4.57 3.49 4.49
C SER A 61 4.26 2.51 3.37
N ILE A 62 4.31 3.02 2.13
CA ILE A 62 4.39 2.22 0.90
C ILE A 62 5.85 2.11 0.45
N PHE A 63 6.19 1.01 -0.21
CA PHE A 63 7.56 0.68 -0.59
C PHE A 63 7.63 0.37 -2.08
N PRO A 64 8.67 0.82 -2.79
CA PRO A 64 8.84 0.47 -4.19
C PRO A 64 9.23 -1.01 -4.31
N GLU A 65 8.50 -1.76 -5.12
CA GLU A 65 8.85 -3.14 -5.49
C GLU A 65 9.81 -3.11 -6.68
N SER A 66 11.01 -3.69 -6.50
CA SER A 66 12.08 -3.63 -7.49
C SER A 66 11.77 -4.35 -8.80
N ALA A 67 10.90 -5.36 -8.79
CA ALA A 67 10.60 -6.20 -9.95
C ALA A 67 9.64 -5.52 -10.94
N THR A 68 8.59 -4.89 -10.42
CA THR A 68 7.52 -4.31 -11.26
C THR A 68 7.57 -2.79 -11.31
N GLY A 69 8.38 -2.16 -10.45
CA GLY A 69 8.28 -0.72 -10.26
C GLY A 69 6.88 -0.32 -9.80
N ARG A 70 6.19 -1.12 -8.99
CA ARG A 70 4.95 -0.69 -8.33
C ARG A 70 5.21 -0.37 -6.88
N PHE A 71 4.38 0.47 -6.28
CA PHE A 71 4.38 0.58 -4.83
C PHE A 71 3.59 -0.59 -4.23
N VAL A 72 4.11 -1.15 -3.15
CA VAL A 72 3.45 -2.16 -2.34
C VAL A 72 3.16 -1.62 -0.95
N LEU A 73 2.00 -2.00 -0.43
CA LEU A 73 1.51 -1.59 0.86
C LEU A 73 1.39 -2.84 1.75
N PRO A 74 2.13 -2.92 2.88
CA PRO A 74 1.93 -3.99 3.85
C PRO A 74 0.60 -3.84 4.58
N VAL A 75 -0.17 -4.93 4.65
CA VAL A 75 -1.44 -5.01 5.38
C VAL A 75 -1.26 -5.85 6.64
N LYS A 76 -1.32 -5.19 7.81
CA LYS A 76 -1.12 -5.84 9.11
C LYS A 76 -2.23 -6.86 9.38
N LYS A 77 -1.89 -7.94 10.08
CA LYS A 77 -2.84 -8.98 10.50
C LYS A 77 -4.07 -8.41 11.24
N ALA A 78 -3.87 -7.41 12.11
CA ALA A 78 -4.98 -6.78 12.84
C ALA A 78 -6.01 -6.10 11.92
N ILE A 79 -5.54 -5.45 10.84
CA ILE A 79 -6.44 -4.81 9.85
C ILE A 79 -7.19 -5.89 9.06
N ARG A 80 -6.50 -6.93 8.61
CA ARG A 80 -7.10 -8.07 7.91
C ARG A 80 -8.20 -8.74 8.73
N GLN A 81 -7.96 -8.92 10.02
CA GLN A 81 -8.95 -9.49 10.94
C GLN A 81 -10.15 -8.57 11.17
N ALA A 82 -9.92 -7.26 11.34
CA ALA A 82 -10.98 -6.28 11.55
C ALA A 82 -11.92 -6.21 10.33
N GLU A 83 -11.33 -6.20 9.13
CA GLU A 83 -12.04 -6.06 7.87
C GLU A 83 -12.49 -7.38 7.23
N LYS A 84 -12.16 -8.51 7.87
CA LYS A 84 -12.46 -9.87 7.40
C LYS A 84 -11.99 -10.13 5.95
N ILE A 85 -10.76 -9.72 5.66
CA ILE A 85 -10.09 -9.92 4.36
C ILE A 85 -8.84 -10.78 4.55
N ASP A 86 -8.58 -11.70 3.63
CA ASP A 86 -7.36 -12.51 3.63
C ASP A 86 -6.69 -12.57 2.25
N VAL A 87 -5.62 -13.35 2.13
CA VAL A 87 -4.87 -13.53 0.88
C VAL A 87 -5.79 -14.10 -0.20
N GLY A 88 -5.76 -13.52 -1.39
CA GLY A 88 -6.65 -13.85 -2.50
C GLY A 88 -7.92 -13.00 -2.53
N ASP A 89 -8.33 -12.41 -1.41
CA ASP A 89 -9.46 -11.49 -1.39
C ASP A 89 -9.10 -10.17 -2.03
N THR A 90 -10.11 -9.51 -2.58
CA THR A 90 -10.00 -8.18 -3.17
C THR A 90 -10.51 -7.14 -2.19
N ALA A 91 -9.74 -6.07 -1.98
CA ALA A 91 -10.10 -4.96 -1.11
C ALA A 91 -9.98 -3.63 -1.85
N THR A 92 -10.91 -2.71 -1.55
CA THR A 92 -10.77 -1.30 -1.95
C THR A 92 -9.93 -0.57 -0.92
N VAL A 93 -8.81 -0.02 -1.40
CA VAL A 93 -7.80 0.63 -0.60
C VAL A 93 -7.74 2.09 -1.00
N THR A 94 -7.79 2.98 -0.01
CA THR A 94 -7.52 4.40 -0.18
C THR A 94 -6.18 4.74 0.45
N VAL A 95 -5.31 5.43 -0.28
CA VAL A 95 -3.97 5.86 0.12
C VAL A 95 -3.88 7.38 0.01
N GLU A 96 -3.69 8.07 1.12
CA GLU A 96 -3.39 9.51 1.18
C GLU A 96 -1.90 9.70 1.42
N LEU A 97 -1.22 10.47 0.57
CA LEU A 97 0.18 10.82 0.76
C LEU A 97 0.36 11.77 1.95
N VAL A 98 1.36 11.51 2.78
CA VAL A 98 1.81 12.44 3.81
C VAL A 98 3.10 13.08 3.31
N LEU A 99 2.97 14.32 2.81
CA LEU A 99 4.07 15.16 2.32
C LEU A 99 4.60 16.06 3.44
#